data_AF-A0A7W9SKY5-F1
#
_entry.id   AF-A0A7W9SKY5-F1
#
_cell.length_a   1.000
_cell.length_b   1.000
_cell.length_c   1.000
_cell.angle_alpha   90.00
_cell.angle_beta   90.00
_cell.angle_gamma   90.00
#
_symmetry.space_group_name_H-M   'P 1'
#
loop_
_entity.id
_entity.type
_entity.pdbx_description
1 polymer ?
#
loop_
_entity_poly.entity_id
_entity_poly.type
_entity_poly.pdbx_seq_one_letter_code
_entity_poly.pdbx_strand_id
1 'polypeptide(L)'
;MTAPTPTPDTTPPSRRALLALVGGVLSAFVLTLLNRYLGLFVSLPAGRSPLVHLISLAYLFPLLFALLSAAAGAARLPQSLGFLGLVGLLLGGPMGLVYLLTEKFRVEVPLPLFLTANNLFLPTGVMLLGAALGRKIIRHPNTLLALAGIVIFFDIVMVTMGTVAQAMQSGSKIISLVSVGGGAAQPSAPFAKSIPLLSGVTIGPADILMPALFFAAIVQFPRLRDDWQIPLKPTFWWTVGLLALALVIVETTALPIPAWVPMGIALLIANSRYAAFTKQEKRDLWIGAVFALFCAGLIIVGARKFFASQPKQAAERTPKWGWVLGVVRETRERLVLQVVNDYPIAKAGVRPGDVIESLNGVPSAKLQTQEALFAVLDAAEKDGLTIRLRRLGEKKPLELKVTLP
;
A
#
# COMPACT_ATOMS: atom_id res chain seq x y z
N MET A 1 40.39 -12.31 -36.05
CA MET A 1 39.44 -11.18 -35.92
C MET A 1 39.32 -10.84 -34.45
N THR A 2 40.00 -9.77 -34.01
CA THR A 2 39.83 -9.21 -32.66
C THR A 2 38.48 -8.51 -32.62
N ALA A 3 37.65 -8.81 -31.61
CA ALA A 3 36.40 -8.09 -31.42
C ALA A 3 36.70 -6.60 -31.24
N PRO A 4 35.95 -5.69 -31.89
CA PRO A 4 36.18 -4.26 -31.75
C PRO A 4 36.05 -3.87 -30.28
N THR A 5 37.11 -3.25 -29.75
CA THR A 5 37.14 -2.71 -28.39
C THR A 5 36.01 -1.69 -28.28
N PRO A 6 35.07 -1.82 -27.33
CA PRO A 6 33.96 -0.89 -27.21
C PRO A 6 34.53 0.52 -26.96
N THR A 7 34.14 1.48 -27.81
CA THR A 7 34.50 2.89 -27.62
C THR A 7 34.01 3.36 -26.25
N PRO A 8 34.89 3.95 -25.43
CA PRO A 8 34.52 4.39 -24.08
C PRO A 8 33.40 5.42 -24.16
N ASP A 9 32.39 5.21 -23.32
CA ASP A 9 31.22 6.07 -23.26
C ASP A 9 31.61 7.44 -22.70
N THR A 10 31.55 8.48 -23.53
CA THR A 10 32.01 9.84 -23.18
C THR A 10 31.01 10.63 -22.34
N THR A 11 29.80 10.11 -22.11
CA THR A 11 28.84 10.84 -21.28
C THR A 11 29.23 10.77 -19.80
N PRO A 12 29.33 11.92 -19.10
CA PRO A 12 29.72 11.92 -17.70
C PRO A 12 28.67 11.14 -16.89
N PRO A 13 29.09 10.19 -16.03
CA PRO A 13 28.19 9.28 -15.32
C PRO A 13 27.13 10.00 -14.47
N SER A 14 27.41 11.24 -14.06
CA SER A 14 26.50 12.11 -13.33
C SER A 14 25.28 12.56 -14.16
N ARG A 15 25.44 12.82 -15.47
CA ARG A 15 24.34 13.31 -16.32
C ARG A 15 23.28 12.23 -16.56
N ARG A 16 23.71 11.00 -16.81
CA ARG A 16 22.79 9.85 -16.98
C ARG A 16 22.03 9.52 -15.70
N ALA A 17 22.72 9.56 -14.55
CA ALA A 17 22.09 9.36 -13.25
C ALA A 17 21.01 10.41 -12.96
N LEU A 18 21.33 11.69 -13.25
CA LEU A 18 20.38 12.79 -13.09
C LEU A 18 19.19 12.66 -14.03
N LEU A 19 19.42 12.33 -15.30
CA LEU A 19 18.33 12.12 -16.27
C LEU A 19 17.42 10.95 -15.88
N ALA A 20 17.98 9.85 -15.38
CA ALA A 20 17.19 8.73 -14.88
C ALA A 20 16.35 9.11 -13.65
N LEU A 21 16.92 9.87 -12.72
CA LEU A 21 16.20 10.38 -11.56
C LEU A 21 15.06 11.32 -11.95
N VAL A 22 15.38 12.39 -12.69
CA VAL A 22 14.42 13.42 -13.07
C VAL A 22 13.34 12.84 -13.99
N GLY A 23 13.75 12.08 -15.01
CA GLY A 23 12.83 11.42 -15.93
C GLY A 23 11.92 10.41 -15.24
N GLY A 24 12.45 9.60 -14.32
CA GLY A 24 11.67 8.65 -13.54
C GLY A 24 10.65 9.33 -12.62
N VAL A 25 11.07 10.37 -11.88
CA VAL A 25 10.17 11.15 -11.00
C VAL A 25 9.08 11.86 -11.81
N LEU A 26 9.43 12.52 -12.91
CA LEU A 26 8.45 13.19 -13.77
C LEU A 26 7.47 12.19 -14.40
N SER A 27 7.95 11.04 -14.85
CA SER A 27 7.08 10.00 -15.41
C SER A 27 6.12 9.46 -14.36
N ALA A 28 6.61 9.16 -13.15
CA ALA A 28 5.76 8.70 -12.05
C ALA A 28 4.74 9.77 -11.62
N PHE A 29 5.13 11.05 -11.66
CA PHE A 29 4.23 12.18 -11.41
C PHE A 29 3.11 12.25 -12.45
N VAL A 30 3.45 12.21 -13.75
CA VAL A 30 2.47 12.24 -14.84
C VAL A 30 1.52 11.04 -14.75
N LEU A 31 2.04 9.83 -14.52
CA LEU A 31 1.23 8.63 -14.36
C LEU A 31 0.27 8.75 -13.17
N THR A 32 0.74 9.29 -12.03
CA THR A 32 -0.09 9.51 -10.84
C THR A 32 -1.22 10.52 -11.11
N LEU A 33 -0.92 11.62 -11.82
CA LEU A 33 -1.94 12.59 -12.24
C LEU A 33 -2.94 11.95 -13.20
N LEU A 34 -2.46 11.19 -14.18
CA LEU A 34 -3.31 10.46 -15.12
C LEU A 34 -4.24 9.53 -14.35
N ASN A 35 -3.76 8.67 -13.47
CA ASN A 35 -4.60 7.77 -12.66
C ASN A 35 -5.67 8.51 -11.86
N ARG A 36 -5.34 9.68 -11.31
CA ARG A 36 -6.27 10.50 -10.52
C ARG A 36 -7.36 11.13 -11.38
N TYR A 37 -7.01 11.62 -12.56
CA TYR A 37 -7.93 12.37 -13.41
C TYR A 37 -8.60 11.53 -14.50
N LEU A 38 -8.05 10.36 -14.83
CA LEU A 38 -8.62 9.46 -15.84
C LEU A 38 -10.05 9.09 -15.50
N GLY A 39 -10.33 8.86 -14.21
CA GLY A 39 -11.68 8.53 -13.74
C GLY A 39 -12.68 9.70 -13.79
N LEU A 40 -12.24 10.95 -14.03
CA LEU A 40 -13.16 12.04 -14.36
C LEU A 40 -13.67 11.96 -15.80
N PHE A 41 -12.90 11.33 -16.69
CA PHE A 41 -13.19 11.29 -18.13
C PHE A 41 -13.66 9.91 -18.59
N VAL A 42 -13.25 8.84 -17.90
CA VAL A 42 -13.53 7.45 -18.27
C VAL A 42 -14.32 6.78 -17.15
N SER A 43 -15.57 6.43 -17.44
CA SER A 43 -16.35 5.56 -16.56
C SER A 43 -15.82 4.14 -16.69
N LEU A 44 -15.07 3.68 -15.70
CA LEU A 44 -14.56 2.31 -15.68
C LEU A 44 -15.71 1.34 -15.35
N PRO A 45 -15.75 0.14 -15.97
CA PRO A 45 -16.74 -0.87 -15.65
C PRO A 45 -16.72 -1.16 -14.14
N ALA A 46 -17.89 -1.23 -13.52
CA ALA A 46 -18.00 -1.67 -12.14
C ALA A 46 -17.64 -3.17 -12.06
N GLY A 47 -16.55 -3.50 -11.36
CA GLY A 47 -16.22 -4.89 -11.00
C GLY A 47 -14.87 -5.39 -11.50
N ARG A 48 -14.51 -6.60 -11.04
CA ARG A 48 -13.28 -7.32 -11.38
C ARG A 48 -13.34 -7.93 -12.77
N SER A 49 -13.55 -7.11 -13.80
CA SER A 49 -13.46 -7.60 -15.17
C SER A 49 -11.98 -7.81 -15.56
N PRO A 50 -11.65 -8.79 -16.42
CA PRO A 50 -10.30 -8.97 -16.95
C PRO A 50 -9.73 -7.70 -17.60
N LEU A 51 -10.60 -6.89 -18.21
CA LEU A 51 -10.24 -5.61 -18.81
C LEU A 51 -9.77 -4.58 -17.75
N VAL A 52 -10.46 -4.49 -16.61
CA VAL A 52 -10.06 -3.59 -15.51
C VAL A 52 -8.68 -4.00 -14.98
N HIS A 53 -8.44 -5.30 -14.76
CA HIS A 53 -7.13 -5.80 -14.36
C HIS A 53 -6.04 -5.48 -15.39
N LEU A 54 -6.32 -5.63 -16.69
CA LEU A 54 -5.38 -5.29 -17.75
C LEU A 54 -5.02 -3.80 -17.76
N ILE A 55 -6.02 -2.91 -17.66
CA ILE A 55 -5.81 -1.45 -17.59
C ILE A 55 -4.99 -1.09 -16.35
N SER A 56 -5.28 -1.71 -15.21
CA SER A 56 -4.54 -1.53 -13.97
C SER A 56 -3.09 -1.95 -14.08
N LEU A 57 -2.81 -3.10 -14.68
CA LEU A 57 -1.45 -3.55 -14.93
C LEU A 57 -0.72 -2.64 -15.94
N ALA A 58 -1.41 -2.18 -16.98
CA ALA A 58 -0.87 -1.23 -17.95
C ALA A 58 -0.51 0.13 -17.32
N TYR A 59 -1.16 0.50 -16.22
CA TYR A 59 -0.81 1.68 -15.42
C TYR A 59 0.30 1.40 -14.39
N LEU A 60 0.17 0.34 -13.60
CA LEU A 60 1.07 0.03 -12.50
C LEU A 60 2.48 -0.31 -12.98
N PHE A 61 2.61 -0.99 -14.13
CA PHE A 61 3.92 -1.41 -14.63
C PHE A 61 4.80 -0.21 -15.04
N PRO A 62 4.34 0.76 -15.87
CA PRO A 62 5.09 1.98 -16.13
C PRO A 62 5.39 2.79 -14.87
N LEU A 63 4.46 2.85 -13.91
CA LEU A 63 4.65 3.57 -12.66
C LEU A 63 5.79 2.93 -11.83
N LEU A 64 5.73 1.61 -11.65
CA LEU A 64 6.78 0.85 -10.98
C LEU A 64 8.12 1.04 -11.68
N PHE A 65 8.16 0.94 -13.01
CA PHE A 65 9.38 1.13 -13.80
C PHE A 65 9.97 2.53 -13.62
N ALA A 66 9.14 3.56 -13.66
CA ALA A 66 9.55 4.95 -13.48
C ALA A 66 10.15 5.18 -12.08
N LEU A 67 9.51 4.63 -11.06
CA LEU A 67 9.96 4.71 -9.67
C LEU A 67 11.27 3.96 -9.43
N LEU A 68 11.42 2.74 -9.97
CA LEU A 68 12.67 1.98 -9.88
C LEU A 68 13.80 2.66 -10.66
N SER A 69 13.50 3.26 -11.81
CA SER A 69 14.46 4.02 -12.60
C SER A 69 14.94 5.26 -11.85
N ALA A 70 14.01 5.94 -11.17
CA ALA A 70 14.33 7.06 -10.30
C ALA A 70 15.24 6.63 -9.13
N ALA A 71 14.92 5.51 -8.49
CA ALA A 71 15.71 4.95 -7.39
C ALA A 71 17.14 4.58 -7.84
N ALA A 72 17.27 3.95 -9.01
CA ALA A 72 18.57 3.64 -9.59
C ALA A 72 19.37 4.90 -9.99
N GLY A 73 18.69 5.95 -10.45
CA GLY A 73 19.27 7.27 -10.70
C GLY A 73 19.79 7.93 -9.43
N ALA A 74 18.96 7.99 -8.39
CA ALA A 74 19.32 8.50 -7.06
C ALA A 74 20.51 7.75 -6.46
N ALA A 75 20.57 6.43 -6.62
CA ALA A 75 21.69 5.61 -6.19
C ALA A 75 23.02 6.01 -6.85
N ARG A 76 23.02 6.47 -8.10
CA ARG A 76 24.21 6.84 -8.89
C ARG A 76 24.66 8.29 -8.75
N LEU A 77 23.86 9.13 -8.11
CA LEU A 77 24.13 10.55 -7.94
C LEU A 77 25.45 10.80 -7.17
N PRO A 78 26.41 11.61 -7.68
CA PRO A 78 27.68 11.85 -6.97
C PRO A 78 27.56 12.68 -5.68
N GLN A 79 26.38 13.23 -5.39
CA GLN A 79 26.13 14.14 -4.27
C GLN A 79 26.42 13.52 -2.90
N SER A 80 26.73 14.39 -1.93
CA SER A 80 27.00 14.00 -0.56
C SER A 80 25.77 13.39 0.11
N LEU A 81 26.03 12.52 1.09
CA LEU A 81 24.99 11.90 1.92
C LEU A 81 24.09 12.94 2.59
N GLY A 82 24.68 14.03 3.10
CA GLY A 82 23.95 15.12 3.74
C GLY A 82 22.99 15.80 2.76
N PHE A 83 23.41 16.03 1.52
CA PHE A 83 22.56 16.64 0.49
C PHE A 83 21.36 15.75 0.16
N LEU A 84 21.58 14.46 -0.14
CA LEU A 84 20.48 13.55 -0.48
C LEU A 84 19.51 13.36 0.69
N GLY A 85 20.03 13.25 1.92
CA GLY A 85 19.21 13.17 3.12
C GLY A 85 18.39 14.44 3.36
N LEU A 86 19.00 15.61 3.22
CA LEU A 86 18.31 16.89 3.40
C LEU A 86 17.21 17.09 2.36
N VAL A 87 17.50 16.87 1.08
CA VAL A 87 16.48 16.96 0.02
C VAL A 87 15.38 15.93 0.24
N GLY A 88 15.73 14.71 0.65
CA GLY A 88 14.77 13.68 1.01
C GLY A 88 13.81 14.11 2.13
N LEU A 89 14.35 14.73 3.19
CA LEU A 89 13.57 15.27 4.29
C LEU A 89 12.74 16.49 3.90
N LEU A 90 13.24 17.37 3.03
CA LEU A 90 12.48 18.52 2.55
C LEU A 90 11.30 18.12 1.67
N LEU A 91 11.44 17.04 0.90
CA LEU A 91 10.36 16.51 0.07
C LEU A 91 9.36 15.68 0.90
N GLY A 92 9.84 14.77 1.75
CA GLY A 92 8.98 13.85 2.51
C GLY A 92 8.45 14.42 3.83
N GLY A 93 9.19 15.33 4.47
CA GLY A 93 8.91 15.89 5.79
C GLY A 93 7.59 16.66 5.88
N PRO A 94 7.30 17.61 4.96
CA PRO A 94 6.00 18.27 4.92
C PRO A 94 4.83 17.28 4.83
N MET A 95 5.02 16.16 4.12
CA MET A 95 3.99 15.13 3.97
C MET A 95 3.82 14.27 5.22
N GLY A 96 4.93 13.90 5.86
CA GLY A 96 4.90 13.28 7.18
C GLY A 96 4.22 14.17 8.22
N LEU A 97 4.42 15.49 8.13
CA LEU A 97 3.76 16.45 9.01
C LEU A 97 2.26 16.57 8.72
N VAL A 98 1.87 16.74 7.45
CA VAL A 98 0.46 16.74 7.04
C VAL A 98 -0.25 15.47 7.52
N TYR A 99 0.42 14.32 7.39
CA TYR A 99 -0.05 13.04 7.89
C TYR A 99 -0.26 13.06 9.42
N LEU A 100 0.76 13.46 10.19
CA LEU A 100 0.67 13.57 11.64
C LEU A 100 -0.44 14.53 12.09
N LEU A 101 -0.62 15.66 11.39
CA LEU A 101 -1.67 16.63 11.65
C LEU A 101 -3.07 16.07 11.36
N THR A 102 -3.21 15.32 10.26
CA THR A 102 -4.50 14.72 9.88
C THR A 102 -4.89 13.60 10.84
N GLU A 103 -3.97 12.69 11.15
CA GLU A 103 -4.27 11.51 11.97
C GLU A 103 -4.43 11.86 13.45
N LYS A 104 -3.46 12.59 14.02
CA LYS A 104 -3.42 12.86 15.46
C LYS A 104 -4.31 14.03 15.86
N PHE A 105 -4.39 15.05 15.01
CA PHE A 105 -5.05 16.31 15.34
C PHE A 105 -6.34 16.55 14.55
N ARG A 106 -6.73 15.64 13.65
CA ARG A 106 -7.94 15.75 12.81
C ARG A 106 -8.04 17.08 12.06
N VAL A 107 -6.91 17.67 11.70
CA VAL A 107 -6.87 18.93 10.95
C VAL A 107 -7.28 18.66 9.50
N GLU A 108 -8.24 19.43 8.99
CA GLU A 108 -8.59 19.39 7.58
C GLU A 108 -7.46 20.00 6.74
N VAL A 109 -6.91 19.19 5.85
CA VAL A 109 -5.80 19.61 4.99
C VAL A 109 -6.36 20.38 3.79
N PRO A 110 -5.82 21.57 3.45
CA PRO A 110 -6.25 22.33 2.29
C PRO A 110 -6.19 21.50 1.01
N LEU A 111 -7.19 21.64 0.12
CA LEU A 111 -7.26 20.90 -1.15
C LEU A 111 -5.96 20.98 -2.00
N PRO A 112 -5.26 22.14 -2.11
CA PRO A 112 -4.01 22.22 -2.86
C PRO A 112 -2.90 21.36 -2.25
N LEU A 113 -2.85 21.27 -0.92
CA LEU A 113 -1.97 20.36 -0.21
C LEU A 113 -2.38 18.92 -0.46
N PHE A 114 -3.66 18.57 -0.54
CA PHE A 114 -4.11 17.23 -0.94
C PHE A 114 -3.75 16.85 -2.40
N LEU A 115 -3.64 17.84 -3.28
CA LEU A 115 -3.29 17.67 -4.68
C LEU A 115 -1.78 17.45 -4.87
N THR A 116 -0.96 18.13 -4.08
CA THR A 116 0.49 17.93 -4.07
C THR A 116 0.93 16.79 -3.15
N ALA A 117 0.21 16.55 -2.05
CA ALA A 117 0.62 15.63 -0.99
C ALA A 117 0.45 14.17 -1.32
N ASN A 118 -0.60 13.84 -2.07
CA ASN A 118 -0.86 12.47 -2.42
C ASN A 118 0.09 12.04 -3.55
N ASN A 119 1.13 11.32 -3.12
CA ASN A 119 1.66 10.12 -3.76
C ASN A 119 3.03 10.20 -4.43
N LEU A 120 3.71 11.35 -4.51
CA LEU A 120 5.10 11.31 -5.02
C LEU A 120 6.15 11.98 -4.14
N PHE A 121 5.82 13.03 -3.41
CA PHE A 121 6.81 13.70 -2.55
C PHE A 121 7.30 12.81 -1.42
N LEU A 122 6.40 12.08 -0.74
CA LEU A 122 6.79 11.14 0.30
C LEU A 122 7.61 9.97 -0.28
N PRO A 123 7.14 9.23 -1.32
CA PRO A 123 7.95 8.19 -1.96
C PRO A 123 9.30 8.70 -2.50
N THR A 124 9.34 9.88 -3.11
CA THR A 124 10.58 10.49 -3.64
C THR A 124 11.52 10.89 -2.50
N GLY A 125 10.98 11.48 -1.43
CA GLY A 125 11.76 11.85 -0.25
C GLY A 125 12.38 10.62 0.41
N VAL A 126 11.56 9.58 0.58
CA VAL A 126 11.95 8.27 1.11
C VAL A 126 12.94 7.56 0.20
N MET A 127 12.81 7.67 -1.13
CA MET A 127 13.77 7.16 -2.11
C MET A 127 15.15 7.80 -1.93
N LEU A 128 15.23 9.13 -1.84
CA LEU A 128 16.48 9.85 -1.65
C LEU A 128 17.12 9.53 -0.30
N LEU A 129 16.30 9.40 0.75
CA LEU A 129 16.75 8.96 2.06
C LEU A 129 17.27 7.52 2.01
N GLY A 130 16.58 6.61 1.32
CA GLY A 130 17.01 5.23 1.09
C GLY A 130 18.35 5.16 0.38
N ALA A 131 18.52 5.97 -0.68
CA ALA A 131 19.79 6.08 -1.38
C ALA A 131 20.91 6.61 -0.47
N ALA A 132 20.61 7.61 0.37
CA ALA A 132 21.56 8.13 1.35
C ALA A 132 21.94 7.09 2.43
N LEU A 133 20.95 6.37 2.98
CA LEU A 133 21.15 5.36 4.02
C LEU A 133 21.90 4.14 3.50
N GLY A 134 21.54 3.64 2.31
CA GLY A 134 22.23 2.54 1.65
C GLY A 134 23.72 2.81 1.49
N ARG A 135 24.08 4.07 1.21
CA ARG A 135 25.47 4.51 1.12
C ARG A 135 26.26 4.50 2.42
N LYS A 136 25.59 4.57 3.57
CA LYS A 136 26.24 4.68 4.89
C LYS A 136 26.25 3.35 5.62
N ILE A 137 25.13 2.65 5.58
CA ILE A 137 24.86 1.45 6.36
C ILE A 137 25.52 0.24 5.70
N ILE A 138 25.41 0.11 4.37
CA ILE A 138 25.90 -1.07 3.65
C ILE A 138 27.30 -0.80 3.12
N ARG A 139 28.29 -0.94 4.00
CA ARG A 139 29.71 -0.84 3.62
C ARG A 139 30.29 -2.17 3.17
N HIS A 140 29.68 -3.27 3.62
CA HIS A 140 30.14 -4.60 3.27
C HIS A 140 29.12 -5.29 2.38
N PRO A 141 29.54 -5.84 1.25
CA PRO A 141 28.63 -6.54 0.33
C PRO A 141 28.01 -7.80 0.96
N ASN A 142 28.66 -8.39 1.96
CA ASN A 142 28.09 -9.47 2.76
C ASN A 142 26.87 -9.04 3.59
N THR A 143 26.77 -7.76 3.96
CA THR A 143 25.60 -7.27 4.72
C THR A 143 24.40 -7.02 3.81
N LEU A 144 24.60 -6.87 2.49
CA LEU A 144 23.51 -6.68 1.52
C LEU A 144 22.51 -7.84 1.58
N LEU A 145 23.04 -9.05 1.70
CA LEU A 145 22.29 -10.28 1.67
C LEU A 145 21.54 -10.55 2.98
N ALA A 146 22.22 -10.38 4.11
CA ALA A 146 21.61 -10.45 5.43
C ALA A 146 20.50 -9.40 5.56
N LEU A 147 20.74 -8.19 5.06
CA LEU A 147 19.74 -7.13 5.03
C LEU A 147 18.55 -7.53 4.15
N ALA A 148 18.77 -8.09 2.97
CA ALA A 148 17.69 -8.62 2.13
C ALA A 148 16.84 -9.64 2.87
N GLY A 149 17.44 -10.59 3.59
CA GLY A 149 16.72 -11.56 4.42
C GLY A 149 15.87 -10.92 5.52
N ILE A 150 16.47 -10.01 6.31
CA ILE A 150 15.77 -9.27 7.39
C ILE A 150 14.57 -8.52 6.84
N VAL A 151 14.73 -7.94 5.66
CA VAL A 151 13.75 -7.07 5.03
C VAL A 151 12.61 -7.89 4.49
N ILE A 152 12.87 -8.96 3.74
CA ILE A 152 11.84 -9.95 3.34
C ILE A 152 11.00 -10.36 4.56
N PHE A 153 11.66 -10.70 5.67
CA PHE A 153 10.98 -11.08 6.90
C PHE A 153 10.11 -9.95 7.47
N PHE A 154 10.67 -8.74 7.58
CA PHE A 154 9.95 -7.59 8.13
C PHE A 154 8.74 -7.20 7.27
N ASP A 155 8.85 -7.29 5.94
CA ASP A 155 7.73 -7.02 5.04
C ASP A 155 6.59 -8.02 5.25
N ILE A 156 6.91 -9.31 5.32
CA ILE A 156 5.93 -10.36 5.59
C ILE A 156 5.23 -10.06 6.91
N VAL A 157 5.97 -9.78 7.98
CA VAL A 157 5.39 -9.46 9.29
C VAL A 157 4.52 -8.21 9.22
N MET A 158 5.01 -7.12 8.62
CA MET A 158 4.29 -5.85 8.55
C MET A 158 3.00 -5.95 7.74
N VAL A 159 3.04 -6.63 6.59
CA VAL A 159 1.90 -6.79 5.69
C VAL A 159 0.88 -7.81 6.21
N THR A 160 1.31 -8.87 6.90
CA THR A 160 0.38 -9.93 7.36
C THR A 160 -0.17 -9.72 8.77
N MET A 161 0.62 -9.15 9.68
CA MET A 161 0.29 -9.06 11.11
C MET A 161 0.55 -7.68 11.73
N GLY A 162 1.32 -6.83 11.05
CA GLY A 162 1.76 -5.55 11.60
C GLY A 162 0.78 -4.40 11.39
N THR A 163 1.32 -3.19 11.52
CA THR A 163 0.53 -1.95 11.45
C THR A 163 -0.13 -1.75 10.09
N VAL A 164 0.46 -2.27 9.00
CA VAL A 164 -0.15 -2.18 7.67
C VAL A 164 -1.40 -3.05 7.59
N ALA A 165 -1.34 -4.30 8.07
CA ALA A 165 -2.51 -5.18 8.13
C ALA A 165 -3.66 -4.56 8.94
N GLN A 166 -3.34 -3.98 10.10
CA GLN A 166 -4.32 -3.28 10.94
C GLN A 166 -4.88 -2.02 10.27
N ALA A 167 -4.03 -1.25 9.58
CA ALA A 167 -4.46 -0.07 8.82
C ALA A 167 -5.37 -0.45 7.64
N MET A 168 -5.10 -1.56 6.95
CA MET A 168 -5.97 -2.09 5.90
C MET A 168 -7.31 -2.54 6.47
N GLN A 169 -7.32 -3.28 7.58
CA GLN A 169 -8.53 -3.79 8.23
C GLN A 169 -9.41 -2.70 8.82
N SER A 170 -8.81 -1.64 9.37
CA SER A 170 -9.53 -0.49 9.92
C SER A 170 -10.11 0.43 8.83
N GLY A 171 -9.88 0.13 7.55
CA GLY A 171 -10.26 1.03 6.45
C GLY A 171 -9.56 2.38 6.55
N SER A 172 -8.35 2.39 7.12
CA SER A 172 -7.64 3.62 7.40
C SER A 172 -7.34 4.36 6.10
N LYS A 173 -7.79 5.62 6.02
CA LYS A 173 -7.51 6.52 4.89
C LYS A 173 -6.00 6.72 4.69
N ILE A 174 -5.20 6.43 5.70
CA ILE A 174 -3.75 6.61 5.74
C ILE A 174 -3.06 5.91 4.57
N ILE A 175 -3.37 4.64 4.30
CA ILE A 175 -2.70 3.87 3.24
C ILE A 175 -2.87 4.58 1.90
N SER A 176 -4.06 5.12 1.64
CA SER A 176 -4.37 5.86 0.41
C SER A 176 -3.71 7.23 0.32
N LEU A 177 -3.32 7.82 1.46
CA LEU A 177 -2.64 9.11 1.51
C LEU A 177 -1.14 8.98 1.26
N VAL A 178 -0.55 7.86 1.68
CA VAL A 178 0.91 7.67 1.63
C VAL A 178 1.37 6.79 0.47
N SER A 179 0.47 6.03 -0.16
CA SER A 179 0.81 5.06 -1.21
C SER A 179 0.40 5.53 -2.60
N VAL A 180 1.23 5.21 -3.59
CA VAL A 180 0.96 5.47 -5.00
C VAL A 180 0.15 4.31 -5.59
N GLY A 181 -0.73 4.57 -6.54
CA GLY A 181 -1.39 3.53 -7.33
C GLY A 181 -2.59 2.84 -6.69
N GLY A 182 -2.76 2.93 -5.37
CA GLY A 182 -3.99 2.51 -4.71
C GLY A 182 -5.03 3.59 -4.81
N GLY A 183 -5.99 3.42 -5.72
CA GLY A 183 -7.28 4.04 -5.50
C GLY A 183 -7.88 3.33 -4.30
N ALA A 184 -7.66 3.76 -3.06
CA ALA A 184 -8.70 3.48 -2.06
C ALA A 184 -9.89 4.37 -2.43
N ALA A 185 -11.10 4.04 -1.98
CA ALA A 185 -12.23 4.95 -2.02
C ALA A 185 -11.88 6.17 -1.15
N GLN A 186 -11.07 7.10 -1.68
CA GLN A 186 -10.84 8.36 -1.05
C GLN A 186 -12.19 9.06 -1.02
N PRO A 187 -12.54 9.71 0.11
CA PRO A 187 -13.66 10.64 0.09
C PRO A 187 -13.37 11.56 -1.09
N SER A 188 -14.25 11.48 -2.07
CA SER A 188 -14.13 12.27 -3.26
C SER A 188 -13.81 13.69 -2.82
N ALA A 189 -12.83 14.33 -3.47
CA ALA A 189 -12.76 15.79 -3.43
C ALA A 189 -14.20 16.31 -3.58
N PRO A 190 -14.62 17.40 -2.92
CA PRO A 190 -16.03 17.79 -2.77
C PRO A 190 -16.87 17.91 -4.07
N PHE A 191 -16.26 17.68 -5.24
CA PHE A 191 -16.84 17.68 -6.58
C PHE A 191 -16.61 16.39 -7.41
N ALA A 192 -15.87 15.39 -6.93
CA ALA A 192 -15.65 14.14 -7.67
C ALA A 192 -16.75 13.13 -7.33
N LYS A 193 -17.35 12.47 -8.34
CA LYS A 193 -18.12 11.25 -8.07
C LYS A 193 -17.16 10.20 -7.49
N SER A 194 -17.64 9.27 -6.67
CA SER A 194 -16.84 8.15 -6.18
C SER A 194 -16.41 7.30 -7.37
N ILE A 195 -15.19 7.49 -7.86
CA ILE A 195 -14.68 6.78 -9.04
C ILE A 195 -14.31 5.36 -8.57
N PRO A 196 -14.83 4.30 -9.23
CA PRO A 196 -14.43 2.94 -8.96
C PRO A 196 -12.92 2.79 -9.22
N LEU A 197 -12.26 2.06 -8.33
CA LEU A 197 -10.81 1.97 -8.26
C LEU A 197 -10.29 1.23 -9.48
N LEU A 198 -9.22 1.74 -10.10
CA LEU A 198 -8.50 1.02 -11.14
C LEU A 198 -7.91 -0.25 -10.53
N SER A 199 -7.06 -0.11 -9.52
CA SER A 199 -6.35 -1.23 -8.88
C SER A 199 -6.54 -1.23 -7.37
N GLY A 200 -6.62 -2.43 -6.80
CA GLY A 200 -6.53 -2.65 -5.36
C GLY A 200 -5.09 -2.65 -4.83
N VAL A 201 -4.09 -2.55 -5.71
CA VAL A 201 -2.68 -2.60 -5.35
C VAL A 201 -2.15 -1.20 -5.06
N THR A 202 -1.49 -1.09 -3.91
CA THR A 202 -0.81 0.11 -3.44
C THR A 202 0.70 -0.08 -3.50
N ILE A 203 1.43 0.92 -3.99
CA ILE A 203 2.90 1.02 -3.87
C ILE A 203 3.19 2.02 -2.75
N GLY A 204 3.58 1.53 -1.58
CA GLY A 204 3.88 2.34 -0.41
C GLY A 204 5.27 3.00 -0.48
N PRO A 205 5.57 3.97 0.41
CA PRO A 205 6.90 4.56 0.50
C PRO A 205 7.98 3.52 0.84
N ALA A 206 7.61 2.51 1.63
CA ALA A 206 8.46 1.38 2.00
C ALA A 206 8.94 0.59 0.76
N ASP A 207 8.05 0.39 -0.22
CA ASP A 207 8.34 -0.30 -1.48
C ASP A 207 9.35 0.44 -2.37
N ILE A 208 9.57 1.73 -2.09
CA ILE A 208 10.47 2.63 -2.84
C ILE A 208 11.77 2.88 -2.09
N LEU A 209 11.68 3.03 -0.76
CA LEU A 209 12.82 3.16 0.14
C LEU A 209 13.85 2.09 -0.17
N MET A 210 13.35 0.87 -0.33
CA MET A 210 14.19 -0.29 -0.27
C MET A 210 14.93 -0.61 -1.58
N PRO A 211 14.29 -0.56 -2.77
CA PRO A 211 15.04 -0.56 -4.03
C PRO A 211 16.11 0.53 -4.08
N ALA A 212 15.81 1.74 -3.57
CA ALA A 212 16.77 2.84 -3.54
C ALA A 212 17.98 2.53 -2.64
N LEU A 213 17.72 1.94 -1.48
CA LEU A 213 18.74 1.47 -0.55
C LEU A 213 19.62 0.37 -1.17
N PHE A 214 19.01 -0.65 -1.80
CA PHE A 214 19.75 -1.72 -2.45
C PHE A 214 20.55 -1.25 -3.67
N PHE A 215 19.96 -0.45 -4.55
CA PHE A 215 20.68 0.10 -5.70
C PHE A 215 21.85 0.99 -5.25
N ALA A 216 21.68 1.78 -4.19
CA ALA A 216 22.75 2.60 -3.66
C ALA A 216 23.93 1.76 -3.14
N ALA A 217 23.65 0.66 -2.44
CA ALA A 217 24.68 -0.26 -2.00
C ALA A 217 25.41 -0.93 -3.19
N ILE A 218 24.65 -1.41 -4.18
CA ILE A 218 25.21 -2.02 -5.41
C ILE A 218 26.15 -1.04 -6.14
N VAL A 219 25.76 0.21 -6.27
CA VAL A 219 26.58 1.24 -6.94
C VAL A 219 27.87 1.54 -6.17
N GLN A 220 27.88 1.35 -4.84
CA GLN A 220 29.07 1.61 -4.03
C GLN A 220 30.11 0.50 -4.07
N PHE A 221 29.72 -0.77 -4.22
CA PHE A 221 30.69 -1.87 -4.11
C PHE A 221 31.86 -1.82 -5.08
N PRO A 222 31.70 -1.42 -6.36
CA PRO A 222 32.84 -1.25 -7.26
C PRO A 222 33.87 -0.22 -6.77
N ARG A 223 33.48 0.71 -5.88
CA ARG A 223 34.42 1.66 -5.25
C ARG A 223 35.15 1.10 -4.05
N LEU A 224 34.66 -0.01 -3.50
CA LEU A 224 35.17 -0.62 -2.28
C LEU A 224 36.02 -1.86 -2.57
N ARG A 225 35.84 -2.51 -3.73
CA ARG A 225 36.60 -3.68 -4.15
C ARG A 225 36.58 -3.87 -5.67
N ASP A 226 37.75 -3.83 -6.31
CA ASP A 226 37.89 -3.93 -7.78
C ASP A 226 37.38 -5.29 -8.33
N ASP A 227 37.48 -6.35 -7.52
CA ASP A 227 37.05 -7.70 -7.90
C ASP A 227 35.53 -7.88 -7.92
N TRP A 228 34.77 -6.96 -7.32
CA TRP A 228 33.33 -7.14 -7.13
C TRP A 228 32.51 -6.22 -8.03
N GLN A 229 32.21 -6.72 -9.23
CA GLN A 229 31.30 -6.06 -10.16
C GLN A 229 29.91 -6.69 -10.06
N ILE A 230 29.08 -6.22 -9.11
CA ILE A 230 27.65 -6.52 -9.14
C ILE A 230 27.04 -5.78 -10.34
N PRO A 231 26.48 -6.49 -11.33
CA PRO A 231 25.92 -5.82 -12.48
C PRO A 231 24.56 -5.24 -12.09
N LEU A 232 24.52 -3.91 -11.97
CA LEU A 232 23.31 -3.17 -11.62
C LEU A 232 22.18 -3.38 -12.64
N LYS A 233 22.50 -3.52 -13.93
CA LYS A 233 21.52 -3.69 -15.01
C LYS A 233 20.74 -5.03 -14.87
N PRO A 234 21.38 -6.20 -14.77
CA PRO A 234 20.70 -7.46 -14.43
C PRO A 234 19.88 -7.37 -13.16
N THR A 235 20.43 -6.80 -12.07
CA THR A 235 19.69 -6.67 -10.81
C THR A 235 18.41 -5.85 -11.01
N PHE A 236 18.51 -4.72 -11.69
CA PHE A 236 17.36 -3.88 -12.02
C PHE A 236 16.28 -4.66 -12.81
N TRP A 237 16.66 -5.37 -13.87
CA TRP A 237 15.70 -6.11 -14.70
C TRP A 237 15.08 -7.30 -13.98
N TRP A 238 15.83 -8.01 -13.14
CA TRP A 238 15.26 -9.05 -12.28
C TRP A 238 14.26 -8.46 -11.29
N THR A 239 14.58 -7.32 -10.67
CA THR A 239 13.69 -6.64 -9.73
C THR A 239 12.40 -6.18 -10.42
N VAL A 240 12.50 -5.54 -11.58
CA VAL A 240 11.32 -5.16 -12.39
C VAL A 240 10.48 -6.37 -12.76
N GLY A 241 11.12 -7.44 -13.28
CA GLY A 241 10.41 -8.64 -13.74
C GLY A 241 9.66 -9.37 -12.63
N LEU A 242 10.30 -9.60 -11.47
CA LEU A 242 9.66 -10.29 -10.36
C LEU A 242 8.61 -9.45 -9.65
N LEU A 243 8.81 -8.13 -9.53
CA LEU A 243 7.78 -7.24 -8.99
C LEU A 243 6.58 -7.15 -9.93
N ALA A 244 6.80 -7.06 -11.25
CA ALA A 244 5.72 -7.07 -12.23
C ALA A 244 4.92 -8.38 -12.18
N LEU A 245 5.60 -9.53 -12.07
CA LEU A 245 4.95 -10.81 -11.89
C LEU A 245 4.14 -10.86 -10.59
N ALA A 246 4.69 -10.35 -9.49
CA ALA A 246 3.97 -10.24 -8.22
C ALA A 246 2.73 -9.36 -8.36
N LEU A 247 2.83 -8.20 -9.03
CA LEU A 247 1.68 -7.33 -9.31
C LEU A 247 0.58 -8.07 -10.08
N VAL A 248 0.93 -8.84 -11.11
CA VAL A 248 -0.03 -9.66 -11.86
C VAL A 248 -0.75 -10.65 -10.94
N ILE A 249 -0.01 -11.35 -10.07
CA ILE A 249 -0.61 -12.33 -9.16
C ILE A 249 -1.51 -11.63 -8.14
N VAL A 250 -1.03 -10.58 -7.47
CA VAL A 250 -1.82 -9.82 -6.48
C VAL A 250 -3.11 -9.31 -7.10
N GLU A 251 -3.03 -8.72 -8.29
CA GLU A 251 -4.17 -8.12 -8.98
C GLU A 251 -5.19 -9.18 -9.42
N THR A 252 -4.73 -10.34 -9.90
CA THR A 252 -5.62 -11.41 -10.42
C THR A 252 -6.18 -12.33 -9.34
N THR A 253 -5.43 -12.60 -8.28
CA THR A 253 -5.82 -13.57 -7.24
C THR A 253 -6.23 -12.91 -5.93
N ALA A 254 -6.06 -11.58 -5.79
CA ALA A 254 -6.21 -10.85 -4.53
C ALA A 254 -5.36 -11.41 -3.37
N LEU A 255 -4.30 -12.17 -3.68
CA LEU A 255 -3.38 -12.70 -2.67
C LEU A 255 -2.41 -11.57 -2.31
N PRO A 256 -2.33 -11.13 -1.05
CA PRO A 256 -1.37 -10.09 -0.67
C PRO A 256 0.04 -10.68 -0.73
N ILE A 257 0.80 -10.28 -1.74
CA ILE A 257 2.23 -10.62 -1.87
C ILE A 257 3.01 -9.40 -1.41
N PRO A 258 3.79 -9.50 -0.30
CA PRO A 258 4.65 -8.41 0.14
C PRO A 258 5.71 -8.13 -0.93
N ALA A 259 5.85 -6.87 -1.34
CA ALA A 259 6.68 -6.48 -2.49
C ALA A 259 8.19 -6.73 -2.26
N TRP A 260 8.64 -6.79 -1.02
CA TRP A 260 10.05 -6.99 -0.71
C TRP A 260 10.50 -8.43 -0.94
N VAL A 261 9.57 -9.40 -0.90
CA VAL A 261 9.86 -10.81 -1.22
C VAL A 261 10.39 -10.99 -2.65
N PRO A 262 9.65 -10.63 -3.72
CA PRO A 262 10.14 -10.77 -5.09
C PRO A 262 11.40 -9.94 -5.36
N MET A 263 11.54 -8.78 -4.72
CA MET A 263 12.75 -7.96 -4.87
C MET A 263 13.98 -8.61 -4.21
N GLY A 264 13.86 -9.16 -3.01
CA GLY A 264 14.95 -9.87 -2.36
C GLY A 264 15.36 -11.12 -3.16
N ILE A 265 14.38 -11.84 -3.72
CA ILE A 265 14.64 -12.95 -4.64
C ILE A 265 15.35 -12.47 -5.92
N ALA A 266 14.92 -11.34 -6.50
CA ALA A 266 15.58 -10.75 -7.67
C ALA A 266 17.05 -10.45 -7.40
N LEU A 267 17.33 -9.86 -6.23
CA LEU A 267 18.69 -9.58 -5.79
C LEU A 267 19.52 -10.86 -5.68
N LEU A 268 18.96 -11.92 -5.08
CA LEU A 268 19.63 -13.22 -4.97
C LEU A 268 19.92 -13.83 -6.33
N ILE A 269 18.94 -13.87 -7.23
CA ILE A 269 19.07 -14.48 -8.55
C ILE A 269 20.11 -13.71 -9.38
N ALA A 270 19.96 -12.38 -9.47
CA ALA A 270 20.84 -11.53 -10.27
C ALA A 270 22.30 -11.61 -9.84
N ASN A 271 22.55 -11.86 -8.55
CA ASN A 271 23.88 -11.80 -7.95
C ASN A 271 24.47 -13.16 -7.59
N SER A 272 23.70 -14.24 -7.71
CA SER A 272 24.13 -15.61 -7.40
C SER A 272 25.43 -16.03 -8.08
N ARG A 273 25.69 -15.54 -9.31
CA ARG A 273 26.89 -15.84 -10.10
C ARG A 273 28.11 -14.99 -9.74
N TYR A 274 27.89 -13.80 -9.19
CA TYR A 274 28.95 -12.83 -8.87
C TYR A 274 29.34 -12.86 -7.40
N ALA A 275 28.53 -13.51 -6.58
CA ALA A 275 28.85 -13.68 -5.19
C ALA A 275 29.89 -14.80 -5.04
N ALA A 276 31.15 -14.41 -4.96
CA ALA A 276 32.21 -15.23 -4.38
C ALA A 276 31.98 -15.35 -2.87
N PHE A 277 30.79 -15.83 -2.47
CA PHE A 277 30.49 -16.11 -1.08
C PHE A 277 31.45 -17.19 -0.61
N THR A 278 32.07 -16.96 0.54
CA THR A 278 32.79 -18.01 1.24
C THR A 278 31.85 -19.18 1.51
N LYS A 279 32.39 -20.40 1.69
CA LYS A 279 31.55 -21.56 2.05
C LYS A 279 30.68 -21.28 3.28
N GLN A 280 31.21 -20.50 4.23
CA GLN A 280 30.49 -20.06 5.42
C GLN A 280 29.34 -19.11 5.09
N GLU A 281 29.57 -18.08 4.28
CA GLU A 281 28.50 -17.14 3.88
C GLU A 281 27.38 -17.83 3.09
N LYS A 282 27.71 -18.78 2.20
CA LYS A 282 26.70 -19.58 1.49
C LYS A 282 25.86 -20.38 2.47
N ARG A 283 26.49 -20.99 3.47
CA ARG A 283 25.81 -21.76 4.51
C ARG A 283 24.90 -20.85 5.34
N ASP A 284 25.42 -19.72 5.80
CA ASP A 284 24.69 -18.80 6.67
C ASP A 284 23.52 -18.13 5.91
N LEU A 285 23.70 -17.83 4.61
CA LEU A 285 22.61 -17.43 3.72
C LEU A 285 21.53 -18.51 3.63
N TRP A 286 21.93 -19.75 3.39
CA TRP A 286 21.00 -20.87 3.26
C TRP A 286 20.22 -21.10 4.55
N ILE A 287 20.90 -21.07 5.70
CA ILE A 287 20.28 -21.17 7.02
C ILE A 287 19.29 -20.01 7.22
N GLY A 288 19.70 -18.78 6.94
CA GLY A 288 18.86 -17.59 7.06
C GLY A 288 17.63 -17.64 6.14
N ALA A 289 17.79 -18.09 4.89
CA ALA A 289 16.70 -18.23 3.93
C ALA A 289 15.69 -19.31 4.35
N VAL A 290 16.17 -20.49 4.77
CA VAL A 290 15.32 -21.57 5.28
C VAL A 290 14.59 -21.13 6.54
N PHE A 291 15.28 -20.47 7.47
CA PHE A 291 14.68 -19.93 8.68
C PHE A 291 13.61 -18.88 8.36
N ALA A 292 13.88 -17.95 7.44
CA ALA A 292 12.91 -16.95 7.01
C ALA A 292 11.68 -17.58 6.35
N LEU A 293 11.87 -18.58 5.48
CA LEU A 293 10.76 -19.33 4.85
C LEU A 293 9.94 -20.11 5.87
N PHE A 294 10.61 -20.73 6.86
CA PHE A 294 9.93 -21.43 7.95
C PHE A 294 9.11 -20.46 8.80
N CYS A 295 9.68 -19.33 9.22
CA CYS A 295 8.98 -18.27 9.94
C CYS A 295 7.81 -17.72 9.13
N ALA A 296 7.99 -17.46 7.84
CA ALA A 296 6.91 -17.05 6.94
C ALA A 296 5.80 -18.10 6.85
N GLY A 297 6.15 -19.39 6.73
CA GLY A 297 5.20 -20.49 6.77
C GLY A 297 4.42 -20.56 8.08
N LEU A 298 5.09 -20.42 9.23
CA LEU A 298 4.46 -20.34 10.54
C LEU A 298 3.55 -19.13 10.67
N ILE A 299 3.97 -17.96 10.17
CA ILE A 299 3.14 -16.74 10.15
C ILE A 299 1.92 -16.96 9.27
N ILE A 300 2.05 -17.56 8.08
CA ILE A 300 0.92 -17.81 7.19
C ILE A 300 -0.06 -18.81 7.81
N VAL A 301 0.43 -19.91 8.37
CA VAL A 301 -0.42 -20.92 9.04
C VAL A 301 -1.04 -20.35 10.32
N GLY A 302 -0.25 -19.63 11.11
CA GLY A 302 -0.66 -18.96 12.33
C GLY A 302 -1.67 -17.85 12.06
N ALA A 303 -1.46 -17.02 11.04
CA ALA A 303 -2.40 -16.01 10.56
C ALA A 303 -3.68 -16.68 10.08
N ARG A 304 -3.62 -17.75 9.29
CA ARG A 304 -4.83 -18.49 8.88
C ARG A 304 -5.61 -19.01 10.08
N LYS A 305 -4.94 -19.57 11.08
CA LYS A 305 -5.59 -20.02 12.32
C LYS A 305 -6.13 -18.83 13.12
N PHE A 306 -5.37 -17.76 13.26
CA PHE A 306 -5.74 -16.55 14.00
C PHE A 306 -6.90 -15.81 13.34
N PHE A 307 -6.94 -15.72 12.01
CA PHE A 307 -8.04 -15.17 11.23
C PHE A 307 -9.24 -16.12 11.16
N ALA A 308 -9.03 -17.43 11.20
CA ALA A 308 -10.12 -18.39 11.38
C ALA A 308 -10.70 -18.35 12.81
N SER A 309 -9.88 -18.00 13.81
CA SER A 309 -10.29 -17.87 15.21
C SER A 309 -10.74 -16.48 15.60
N GLN A 310 -10.35 -15.44 14.85
CA GLN A 310 -10.97 -14.13 14.94
C GLN A 310 -12.44 -14.40 14.68
N PRO A 311 -13.28 -14.20 15.69
CA PRO A 311 -14.65 -14.54 15.51
C PRO A 311 -15.14 -13.70 14.35
N LYS A 312 -15.70 -14.36 13.34
CA LYS A 312 -16.58 -13.78 12.31
C LYS A 312 -17.75 -12.94 12.91
N GLN A 313 -17.72 -12.63 14.20
CA GLN A 313 -18.81 -12.08 15.01
C GLN A 313 -19.21 -10.66 14.63
N ALA A 314 -18.35 -9.81 14.04
CA ALA A 314 -18.77 -8.43 13.70
C ALA A 314 -19.35 -8.29 12.28
N ALA A 315 -18.80 -8.99 11.28
CA ALA A 315 -19.27 -8.89 9.89
C ALA A 315 -20.29 -9.98 9.50
N GLU A 316 -20.35 -11.10 10.23
CA GLU A 316 -21.15 -12.26 9.84
C GLU A 316 -22.49 -12.38 10.60
N ARG A 317 -22.84 -11.42 11.46
CA ARG A 317 -24.15 -11.43 12.17
C ARG A 317 -25.11 -10.27 11.89
N THR A 318 -24.80 -9.40 10.93
CA THR A 318 -25.82 -8.63 10.22
C THR A 318 -26.13 -9.07 8.76
N PRO A 319 -25.78 -10.28 8.26
CA PRO A 319 -26.10 -10.66 6.89
C PRO A 319 -27.60 -10.63 6.64
N LYS A 320 -28.45 -11.06 7.58
CA LYS A 320 -29.90 -11.12 7.34
C LYS A 320 -30.52 -9.76 7.02
N TRP A 321 -30.07 -8.71 7.70
CA TRP A 321 -30.56 -7.35 7.50
C TRP A 321 -29.78 -6.58 6.42
N GLY A 322 -28.50 -6.93 6.18
CA GLY A 322 -27.69 -6.40 5.08
C GLY A 322 -27.13 -5.01 5.30
N TRP A 323 -26.62 -4.72 6.50
CA TRP A 323 -25.97 -3.45 6.84
C TRP A 323 -24.83 -3.61 7.84
N VAL A 324 -23.92 -2.65 7.88
CA VAL A 324 -22.80 -2.59 8.82
C VAL A 324 -22.93 -1.33 9.65
N LEU A 325 -22.99 -1.49 10.98
CA LEU A 325 -23.15 -0.38 11.93
C LEU A 325 -21.86 -0.11 12.69
N GLY A 326 -21.43 1.14 12.69
CA GLY A 326 -20.37 1.67 13.55
C GLY A 326 -20.94 2.35 14.80
N VAL A 327 -20.10 2.63 15.77
CA VAL A 327 -20.43 3.47 16.94
C VAL A 327 -19.57 4.72 16.88
N VAL A 328 -20.19 5.89 16.93
CA VAL A 328 -19.49 7.18 17.01
C VAL A 328 -19.06 7.38 18.47
N ARG A 329 -17.74 7.39 18.74
CA ARG A 329 -17.21 7.41 20.12
C ARG A 329 -17.67 8.61 20.95
N GLU A 330 -17.87 9.76 20.31
CA GLU A 330 -18.21 11.02 20.99
C GLU A 330 -19.68 11.08 21.40
N THR A 331 -20.59 10.73 20.48
CA THR A 331 -22.04 10.82 20.72
C THR A 331 -22.67 9.51 21.19
N ARG A 332 -21.92 8.40 21.12
CA ARG A 332 -22.41 7.03 21.33
C ARG A 332 -23.54 6.63 20.38
N GLU A 333 -23.76 7.38 19.30
CA GLU A 333 -24.76 7.05 18.29
C GLU A 333 -24.25 5.94 17.37
N ARG A 334 -25.18 5.18 16.78
CA ARG A 334 -24.84 4.16 15.78
C ARG A 334 -24.94 4.73 14.37
N LEU A 335 -23.84 4.67 13.62
CA LEU A 335 -23.75 5.16 12.25
C LEU A 335 -23.84 4.00 11.26
N VAL A 336 -24.66 4.14 10.22
CA VAL A 336 -24.70 3.20 9.11
C VAL A 336 -23.46 3.39 8.25
N LEU A 337 -22.52 2.45 8.31
CA LEU A 337 -21.26 2.50 7.54
C LEU A 337 -21.45 1.97 6.12
N GLN A 338 -22.23 0.89 6.00
CA GLN A 338 -22.47 0.23 4.73
C GLN A 338 -23.87 -0.38 4.71
N VAL A 339 -24.49 -0.39 3.54
CA VAL A 339 -25.73 -1.12 3.26
C VAL A 339 -25.44 -2.01 2.04
N VAL A 340 -25.78 -3.30 2.15
CA VAL A 340 -25.63 -4.27 1.08
C VAL A 340 -26.86 -4.20 0.19
N ASN A 341 -26.65 -4.05 -1.12
CA ASN A 341 -27.74 -4.00 -2.09
C ASN A 341 -28.58 -5.29 -2.03
N ASP A 342 -29.85 -5.20 -2.39
CA ASP A 342 -30.84 -6.30 -2.42
C ASP A 342 -31.31 -6.85 -1.06
N TYR A 343 -30.74 -6.36 0.05
CA TYR A 343 -31.19 -6.71 1.39
C TYR A 343 -32.37 -5.86 1.88
N PRO A 344 -33.14 -6.34 2.89
CA PRO A 344 -34.33 -5.65 3.38
C PRO A 344 -34.09 -4.20 3.82
N ILE A 345 -32.94 -3.92 4.44
CA ILE A 345 -32.56 -2.57 4.87
C ILE A 345 -32.37 -1.61 3.68
N ALA A 346 -31.77 -2.08 2.59
CA ALA A 346 -31.62 -1.29 1.37
C ALA A 346 -32.99 -0.98 0.75
N LYS A 347 -33.88 -1.98 0.70
CA LYS A 347 -35.26 -1.82 0.18
C LYS A 347 -36.10 -0.87 1.04
N ALA A 348 -35.83 -0.82 2.34
CA ALA A 348 -36.44 0.14 3.26
C ALA A 348 -35.90 1.57 3.10
N GLY A 349 -34.89 1.79 2.25
CA GLY A 349 -34.37 3.12 1.94
C GLY A 349 -33.33 3.64 2.93
N VAL A 350 -32.74 2.79 3.77
CA VAL A 350 -31.60 3.14 4.62
C VAL A 350 -30.35 3.33 3.75
N ARG A 351 -29.52 4.33 4.08
CA ARG A 351 -28.33 4.70 3.31
C ARG A 351 -27.09 4.79 4.21
N PRO A 352 -25.88 4.55 3.66
CA PRO A 352 -24.65 4.91 4.36
C PRO A 352 -24.66 6.37 4.80
N GLY A 353 -24.24 6.64 6.04
CA GLY A 353 -24.27 7.95 6.67
C GLY A 353 -25.51 8.26 7.52
N ASP A 354 -26.55 7.42 7.46
CA ASP A 354 -27.70 7.55 8.37
C ASP A 354 -27.27 7.26 9.82
N VAL A 355 -27.83 8.01 10.77
CA VAL A 355 -27.57 7.84 12.22
C VAL A 355 -28.78 7.19 12.88
N ILE A 356 -28.61 6.01 13.46
CA ILE A 356 -29.68 5.28 14.14
C ILE A 356 -29.91 5.85 15.53
N GLU A 357 -31.13 6.35 15.76
CA GLU A 357 -31.59 6.86 17.06
C GLU A 357 -32.15 5.72 17.92
N SER A 358 -32.94 4.81 17.33
CA SER A 358 -33.47 3.63 18.01
C SER A 358 -33.80 2.47 17.08
N LEU A 359 -33.79 1.26 17.64
CA LEU A 359 -34.23 0.02 17.00
C LEU A 359 -35.31 -0.62 17.85
N ASN A 360 -36.50 -0.86 17.29
CA ASN A 360 -37.68 -1.36 18.00
C ASN A 360 -37.96 -0.60 19.30
N GLY A 361 -37.84 0.73 19.25
CA GLY A 361 -38.01 1.61 20.42
C GLY A 361 -36.85 1.61 21.41
N VAL A 362 -35.84 0.74 21.27
CA VAL A 362 -34.65 0.71 22.12
C VAL A 362 -33.66 1.79 21.66
N PRO A 363 -33.35 2.81 22.49
CA PRO A 363 -32.43 3.89 22.11
C PRO A 363 -31.02 3.36 21.81
N SER A 364 -30.36 3.94 20.80
CA SER A 364 -29.01 3.55 20.40
C SER A 364 -27.98 3.67 21.53
N ALA A 365 -28.18 4.60 22.46
CA ALA A 365 -27.40 4.75 23.69
C ALA A 365 -27.43 3.50 24.61
N LYS A 366 -28.45 2.64 24.51
CA LYS A 366 -28.53 1.35 25.22
C LYS A 366 -27.97 0.19 24.41
N LEU A 367 -27.74 0.37 23.11
CA LEU A 367 -27.21 -0.63 22.19
C LEU A 367 -25.69 -0.53 22.04
N GLN A 368 -24.96 -0.15 23.09
CA GLN A 368 -23.51 0.10 22.99
C GLN A 368 -22.71 -1.19 22.86
N THR A 369 -23.17 -2.24 23.54
CA THR A 369 -22.55 -3.56 23.42
C THR A 369 -23.10 -4.29 22.20
N GLN A 370 -22.30 -5.21 21.70
CA GLN A 370 -22.67 -6.03 20.56
C GLN A 370 -23.79 -7.01 20.94
N GLU A 371 -23.79 -7.54 22.18
CA GLU A 371 -24.85 -8.40 22.68
C GLU A 371 -26.21 -7.67 22.73
N ALA A 372 -26.22 -6.42 23.19
CA ALA A 372 -27.47 -5.63 23.28
C ALA A 372 -28.04 -5.32 21.90
N LEU A 373 -27.19 -4.98 20.92
CA LEU A 373 -27.63 -4.79 19.53
C LEU A 373 -28.23 -6.07 18.96
N PHE A 374 -27.55 -7.21 19.11
CA PHE A 374 -28.02 -8.46 18.55
C PHE A 374 -29.30 -8.96 19.21
N ALA A 375 -29.46 -8.81 20.53
CA ALA A 375 -30.70 -9.14 21.19
C ALA A 375 -31.92 -8.42 20.57
N VAL A 376 -31.76 -7.16 20.17
CA VAL A 376 -32.82 -6.40 19.48
C VAL A 376 -33.04 -6.89 18.05
N LEU A 377 -31.97 -7.14 17.29
CA LEU A 377 -32.06 -7.62 15.92
C LEU A 377 -32.65 -9.04 15.82
N ASP A 378 -32.33 -9.92 16.76
CA ASP A 378 -32.85 -11.29 16.84
C ASP A 378 -34.33 -11.29 17.20
N ALA A 379 -34.76 -10.42 18.13
CA ALA A 379 -36.18 -10.24 18.44
C ALA A 379 -36.96 -9.69 17.22
N ALA A 380 -36.34 -8.78 16.46
CA ALA A 380 -36.93 -8.19 15.26
C ALA A 380 -37.12 -9.19 14.10
N GLU A 381 -36.48 -10.37 14.12
CA GLU A 381 -36.67 -11.37 13.06
C GLU A 381 -38.11 -11.86 12.96
N LYS A 382 -38.83 -11.89 14.09
CA LYS A 382 -40.22 -12.36 14.14
C LYS A 382 -41.24 -11.25 13.87
N ASP A 383 -41.02 -10.08 14.47
CA ASP A 383 -42.02 -9.00 14.50
C ASP A 383 -41.74 -7.87 13.50
N GLY A 384 -40.61 -7.95 12.80
CA GLY A 384 -40.06 -6.89 11.98
C GLY A 384 -39.20 -5.91 12.79
N LEU A 385 -38.41 -5.12 12.06
CA LEU A 385 -37.49 -4.12 12.59
C LEU A 385 -38.01 -2.72 12.28
N THR A 386 -38.38 -1.97 13.31
CA THR A 386 -38.64 -0.54 13.26
C THR A 386 -37.34 0.21 13.56
N ILE A 387 -36.91 1.03 12.62
CA ILE A 387 -35.67 1.80 12.68
C ILE A 387 -36.06 3.27 12.71
N ARG A 388 -35.70 3.96 13.78
CA ARG A 388 -35.75 5.42 13.81
C ARG A 388 -34.35 5.96 13.53
N LEU A 389 -34.20 6.73 12.46
CA LEU A 389 -32.91 7.26 12.04
C LEU A 389 -32.98 8.74 11.69
N ARG A 390 -31.83 9.40 11.80
CA ARG A 390 -31.61 10.78 11.42
C ARG A 390 -30.72 10.81 10.18
N ARG A 391 -31.21 11.43 9.11
CA ARG A 391 -30.47 11.61 7.86
C ARG A 391 -29.94 13.04 7.75
N LEU A 392 -28.68 13.17 7.33
CA LEU A 392 -28.08 14.49 7.14
C LEU A 392 -28.86 15.29 6.09
N GLY A 393 -29.28 16.51 6.45
CA GLY A 393 -30.09 17.39 5.61
C GLY A 393 -31.59 17.28 5.82
N GLU A 394 -32.08 16.26 6.53
CA GLU A 394 -33.49 16.14 6.89
C GLU A 394 -33.73 16.68 8.30
N LYS A 395 -34.76 17.52 8.47
CA LYS A 395 -35.08 18.15 9.76
C LYS A 395 -35.79 17.23 10.75
N LYS A 396 -36.46 16.18 10.26
CA LYS A 396 -37.23 15.25 11.06
C LYS A 396 -36.61 13.86 10.96
N PRO A 397 -36.58 13.09 12.06
CA PRO A 397 -36.16 11.70 12.00
C PRO A 397 -37.14 10.89 11.14
N LEU A 398 -36.59 9.93 10.40
CA LEU A 398 -37.34 8.96 9.61
C LEU A 398 -37.60 7.73 10.46
N GLU A 399 -38.81 7.19 10.37
CA GLU A 399 -39.18 5.92 10.97
C GLU A 399 -39.49 4.92 9.86
N LEU A 400 -38.69 3.86 9.78
CA LEU A 400 -38.73 2.86 8.71
C LEU A 400 -39.06 1.51 9.33
N LYS A 401 -40.01 0.78 8.73
CA LYS A 401 -40.33 -0.60 9.13
C LYS A 401 -39.79 -1.56 8.09
N VAL A 402 -39.03 -2.55 8.54
CA VAL A 402 -38.32 -3.52 7.70
C VAL A 402 -38.73 -4.92 8.11
N THR A 403 -39.18 -5.73 7.17
CA THR A 403 -39.51 -7.13 7.38
C THR A 403 -38.55 -8.00 6.60
N LEU A 404 -38.10 -9.09 7.21
CA LEU A 404 -37.38 -10.13 6.48
C LEU A 404 -38.36 -10.84 5.51
N PRO A 405 -37.90 -11.22 4.32
CA PRO A 405 -38.72 -11.94 3.34
C PRO A 405 -39.09 -13.36 3.77
#